data_AF-A0A2V5XIQ6-F1
#
_entry.id   AF-A0A2V5XIQ6-F1
#
_cell.length_a   1.000
_cell.length_b   1.000
_cell.length_c   1.000
_cell.angle_alpha   90.00
_cell.angle_beta   90.00
_cell.angle_gamma   90.00
#
_symmetry.space_group_name_H-M   'P 1'
#
loop_
_entity.id
_entity.type
_entity.pdbx_description
1 polymer ?
#
loop_
_entity_poly.entity_id
_entity_poly.type
_entity_poly.pdbx_seq_one_letter_code
_entity_poly.pdbx_strand_id
1 'polypeptide(L)' 'MLVCDYHTHPQGHRVQLYTQKLLQPWADSARKIGLRDIAFTDHDRYHAGIDFDEIDRLRDKN' A
#
# COMPACT_ATOMS: atom_id res chain seq x y z
N MET A 1 20.43 -3.90 5.40
CA MET A 1 19.46 -3.43 4.40
C MET A 1 18.19 -4.23 4.61
N LEU A 2 17.10 -3.59 5.05
CA LEU A 2 15.78 -4.24 5.04
C LEU A 2 15.31 -4.25 3.59
N VAL A 3 14.97 -5.42 3.06
CA VAL A 3 14.79 -5.57 1.62
C VAL A 3 13.35 -5.27 1.24
N CYS A 4 12.38 -5.86 1.94
CA CYS A 4 10.96 -5.71 1.64
C CYS A 4 10.10 -5.84 2.91
N ASP A 5 8.91 -5.25 2.89
CA ASP A 5 7.81 -5.56 3.83
C ASP A 5 6.58 -6.06 3.06
N TYR A 6 6.17 -7.30 3.32
CA TYR A 6 5.06 -7.96 2.63
C TYR A 6 3.80 -8.07 3.48
N HIS A 7 3.68 -7.34 4.59
CA HIS A 7 2.51 -7.41 5.45
C HIS A 7 2.02 -6.02 5.88
N THR A 8 1.51 -5.25 4.92
CA THR A 8 1.00 -3.89 5.16
C THR A 8 -0.50 -3.80 4.84
N HIS A 9 -1.26 -3.10 5.70
CA HIS A 9 -2.74 -3.05 5.64
C HIS A 9 -3.24 -1.60 5.50
N PRO A 10 -3.25 -1.01 4.30
CA PRO A 10 -3.78 0.34 4.09
C PRO A 10 -5.25 0.52 4.53
N GLN A 11 -6.11 -0.50 4.39
CA GLN A 11 -7.50 -0.41 4.81
C GLN A 11 -7.67 -0.61 6.32
N GLY A 12 -6.73 -1.32 6.96
CA GLY A 12 -6.81 -1.67 8.37
C GLY A 12 -8.06 -2.51 8.65
N HIS A 13 -8.88 -2.11 9.63
CA HIS A 13 -10.10 -2.83 10.03
C HIS A 13 -11.41 -2.20 9.53
N ARG A 14 -11.39 -1.53 8.38
CA ARG A 14 -12.58 -0.89 7.78
C ARG A 14 -12.46 -0.86 6.25
N VAL A 15 -13.59 -0.82 5.55
CA VAL A 15 -13.58 -0.57 4.11
C VAL A 15 -13.15 0.88 3.87
N GLN A 16 -11.99 1.05 3.23
CA GLN A 16 -11.49 2.34 2.75
C GLN A 16 -11.14 2.18 1.28
N LEU A 17 -11.48 3.18 0.46
CA LEU A 17 -11.11 3.18 -0.95
C LEU A 17 -9.61 3.41 -1.08
N TYR A 18 -8.96 2.56 -1.88
CA TYR A 18 -7.63 2.82 -2.38
C TYR A 18 -7.66 4.13 -3.16
N THR A 19 -6.75 5.01 -2.79
CA THR A 19 -6.51 6.31 -3.42
C THR A 19 -5.04 6.64 -3.21
N GLN A 20 -4.45 7.44 -4.09
CA GLN A 20 -3.09 7.94 -3.87
C GLN A 20 -2.89 8.59 -2.49
N LYS A 21 -3.93 9.26 -1.96
CA LYS A 21 -3.89 9.85 -0.62
C LYS A 21 -3.75 8.80 0.50
N LEU A 22 -4.39 7.65 0.34
CA LEU A 22 -4.30 6.54 1.29
C LEU A 22 -2.97 5.78 1.13
N LEU A 23 -2.54 5.55 -0.12
CA LEU A 23 -1.44 4.64 -0.44
C LEU A 23 -0.05 5.29 -0.35
N GLN A 24 0.14 6.51 -0.86
CA GLN A 24 1.45 7.15 -0.93
C GLN A 24 2.20 7.26 0.42
N PRO A 25 1.53 7.54 1.56
CA PRO A 25 2.22 7.58 2.85
C PRO A 25 2.97 6.29 3.22
N TRP A 26 2.51 5.13 2.73
CA TRP A 26 3.19 3.85 2.94
C TRP A 26 4.51 3.77 2.16
N ALA A 27 4.50 4.14 0.88
CA ALA A 27 5.71 4.19 0.05
C ALA A 27 6.74 5.20 0.61
N ASP A 28 6.26 6.36 1.06
CA ASP A 28 7.12 7.39 1.66
C ASP A 28 7.78 6.90 2.96
N SER A 29 7.02 6.20 3.80
CA SER A 29 7.52 5.64 5.06
C SER A 29 8.53 4.52 4.79
N ALA A 30 8.23 3.62 3.85
CA ALA A 30 9.13 2.54 3.43
C ALA A 30 10.48 3.09 2.93
N ARG A 31 10.44 4.12 2.07
CA ARG A 31 11.64 4.79 1.56
C ARG A 31 12.49 5.40 2.68
N LYS A 32 11.85 6.07 3.66
CA LYS A 32 12.54 6.69 4.80
C LYS A 32 13.31 5.69 5.65
N ILE A 33 12.83 4.45 5.77
CA ILE A 33 13.49 3.39 6.54
C ILE A 33 14.38 2.47 5.69
N GLY A 34 14.55 2.80 4.40
CA GLY A 34 15.46 2.10 3.49
C GLY A 34 14.94 0.78 2.92
N LEU A 35 13.62 0.56 2.92
CA LEU A 35 12.99 -0.54 2.18
C LEU A 35 13.05 -0.27 0.67
N ARG A 36 13.21 -1.33 -0.12
CA ARG A 36 13.14 -1.26 -1.59
C ARG A 36 11.73 -1.52 -2.08
N ASP A 37 11.06 -2.50 -1.49
CA ASP A 37 9.73 -2.94 -1.92
C ASP A 37 8.77 -3.07 -0.74
N ILE A 38 7.48 -2.88 -1.01
CA ILE A 38 6.39 -3.22 -0.09
C ILE A 38 5.25 -3.92 -0.84
N ALA A 39 4.44 -4.70 -0.13
CA ALA A 39 3.18 -5.21 -0.62
C ALA A 39 2.02 -4.88 0.32
N PHE A 40 0.88 -4.51 -0.26
CA PHE A 40 -0.38 -4.36 0.44
C PHE A 40 -1.10 -5.71 0.51
N THR A 41 -1.48 -6.11 1.71
CA THR A 41 -2.08 -7.43 2.02
C THR A 41 -3.29 -7.27 2.94
N ASP A 42 -4.24 -6.42 2.56
CA ASP A 42 -5.48 -6.22 3.32
C ASP A 42 -6.31 -7.50 3.44
N HIS A 43 -7.22 -7.53 4.41
CA HIS A 43 -8.14 -8.66 4.59
C HIS A 43 -9.20 -8.72 3.49
N ASP A 44 -9.48 -9.93 2.98
CA ASP A 44 -10.48 -10.19 1.93
C ASP A 44 -11.86 -9.53 2.16
N ARG A 45 -12.30 -9.43 3.42
CA ARG A 45 -13.56 -8.75 3.80
C ARG A 45 -13.62 -7.27 3.42
N TYR A 46 -12.49 -6.65 3.08
CA TYR A 46 -12.38 -5.25 2.67
C TYR A 46 -12.11 -5.07 1.17
N HIS A 47 -12.19 -6.16 0.39
CA HIS A 47 -11.97 -6.15 -1.06
C HIS A 47 -12.75 -5.05 -1.81
N ALA A 48 -13.95 -4.69 -1.34
CA ALA A 48 -14.77 -3.62 -1.92
C ALA A 48 -14.09 -2.24 -1.97
N GLY A 49 -13.02 -2.03 -1.19
CA GLY A 49 -12.22 -0.79 -1.25
C GLY A 49 -10.90 -0.93 -2.00
N ILE A 50 -10.55 -2.09 -2.53
CA ILE A 50 -9.34 -2.27 -3.34
C ILE A 50 -9.59 -1.72 -4.74
N ASP A 51 -8.62 -0.96 -5.24
CA ASP A 51 -8.56 -0.47 -6.62
C ASP A 51 -7.16 -0.76 -7.18
N PHE A 52 -7.09 -1.64 -8.18
CA PHE A 52 -5.82 -2.04 -8.79
C PHE A 52 -5.22 -0.93 -9.66
N ASP A 53 -6.04 -0.06 -10.25
CA ASP A 53 -5.53 1.07 -11.04
C ASP A 53 -4.80 2.06 -10.13
N GLU A 54 -5.26 2.22 -8.88
CA GLU A 54 -4.57 3.03 -7.88
C GLU A 54 -3.23 2.43 -7.43
N ILE A 55 -3.11 1.09 -7.43
CA ILE A 55 -1.83 0.41 -7.18
C ILE A 55 -0.88 0.65 -8.35
N ASP A 56 -1.34 0.53 -9.58
CA ASP A 56 -0.51 0.75 -10.76
C ASP A 56 -0.08 2.21 -10.89
N ARG A 57 -0.98 3.18 -10.63
CA ARG A 57 -0.63 4.60 -10.53
C ARG A 57 0.41 4.87 -9.44
N LEU A 58 0.34 4.16 -8.31
CA LEU A 58 1.33 4.28 -7.24
C LEU A 58 2.70 3.75 -7.70
N ARG A 59 2.73 2.60 -8.40
CA ARG A 59 3.96 2.01 -8.95
C ARG A 59 4.62 2.92 -9.98
N ASP A 60 3.85 3.48 -10.91
CA ASP A 60 4.40 4.37 -11.95
C ASP A 60 5.05 5.64 -11.37
N LYS A 61 4.65 6.03 -10.16
CA LYS A 61 5.12 7.23 -9.48
C LYS A 61 6.37 7.02 -8.61
N ASN A 62 6.67 5.80 -8.18
CA ASN A 62 7.69 5.51 -7.15
C ASN A 62 8.82 4.62 -7.66
#